data_AF-A0A1I7AXD8-F1
#
_entry.id   AF-A0A1I7AXD8-F1
#
_cell.length_a   1.000
_cell.length_b   1.000
_cell.length_c   1.000
_cell.angle_alpha   90.00
_cell.angle_beta   90.00
_cell.angle_gamma   90.00
#
_symmetry.space_group_name_H-M   'P 1'
#
loop_
_entity.id
_entity.type
_entity.pdbx_description
1 polymer ?
#
loop_
_entity_poly.entity_id
_entity_poly.type
_entity_poly.pdbx_seq_one_letter_code
_entity_poly.pdbx_strand_id
1 'polypeptide(L)'
;MADAPLTPGERATRRVAVGELGDALRELVDAAVRTEVDDAELAAAAVAARELAARLRTRSRGLHEIARVDDPETGERWYSPVYGPGSPVAPPLVASDTPDGTATGRVTVGKPHEGPPGLVHGGVVATLLDHVLARSLRAAGRGGLTASLTVTYRRPVHLGVPLLLTAEMGETVGRRTTAHARLVAEDTPEVVLAEAEGLFVALRAEQAADVFSATGRDVGAWTTRS
;
A
#
# COMPACT_ATOMS: atom_id res chain seq x y z
N MET A 1 9.41 -25.38 -11.76
CA MET A 1 10.27 -25.33 -10.56
C MET A 1 10.24 -23.91 -10.04
N ALA A 2 9.89 -23.70 -8.76
CA ALA A 2 9.96 -22.38 -8.16
C ALA A 2 11.43 -21.93 -8.10
N ASP A 3 11.71 -20.69 -8.50
CA ASP A 3 13.06 -20.11 -8.36
C ASP A 3 13.48 -20.10 -6.88
N ALA A 4 14.77 -20.30 -6.62
CA ALA A 4 15.33 -20.11 -5.29
C ALA A 4 15.04 -18.69 -4.74
N PRO A 5 14.88 -18.54 -3.41
CA PRO A 5 14.80 -17.22 -2.78
C PRO A 5 15.99 -16.34 -3.19
N LEU A 6 15.77 -15.04 -3.37
CA LEU A 6 16.86 -14.08 -3.60
C LEU A 6 17.63 -13.89 -2.29
N THR A 7 18.96 -13.88 -2.38
CA THR A 7 19.82 -13.37 -1.30
C THR A 7 19.50 -11.89 -1.03
N PRO A 8 19.88 -11.32 0.13
CA PRO A 8 19.67 -9.90 0.41
C PRO A 8 20.24 -8.96 -0.66
N GLY A 9 21.44 -9.27 -1.18
CA GLY A 9 22.08 -8.50 -2.25
C GLY A 9 21.32 -8.59 -3.58
N GLU A 10 20.95 -9.79 -4.03
CA GLU A 10 20.18 -9.95 -5.27
C GLU A 10 18.79 -9.32 -5.16
N ARG A 11 18.18 -9.36 -3.98
CA ARG A 11 16.90 -8.70 -3.70
C ARG A 11 17.02 -7.19 -3.82
N ALA A 12 18.05 -6.59 -3.23
CA ALA A 12 18.31 -5.16 -3.35
C ALA A 12 18.49 -4.73 -4.82
N THR A 13 19.29 -5.47 -5.60
CA THR A 13 19.45 -5.21 -7.04
C THR A 13 18.12 -5.33 -7.80
N ARG A 14 17.34 -6.39 -7.51
CA ARG A 14 16.04 -6.59 -8.17
C ARG A 14 15.04 -5.49 -7.81
N ARG A 15 15.08 -4.98 -6.58
CA ARG A 15 14.23 -3.89 -6.08
C ARG A 15 14.47 -2.59 -6.85
N VAL A 16 15.72 -2.25 -7.19
CA VAL A 16 16.01 -1.08 -8.04
C VAL A 16 15.25 -1.19 -9.38
N ALA A 17 15.44 -2.28 -10.13
CA ALA A 17 14.78 -2.49 -11.42
C ALA A 17 13.24 -2.55 -11.32
N VAL A 18 12.70 -3.09 -10.21
CA VAL A 18 11.24 -3.12 -9.97
C VAL A 18 10.71 -1.73 -9.65
N GLY A 19 11.44 -0.93 -8.89
CA GLY A 19 11.10 0.47 -8.59
C GLY A 19 11.09 1.32 -9.86
N GLU A 20 12.14 1.25 -10.66
CA GLU A 20 12.24 1.97 -11.94
C GLU A 20 11.08 1.66 -12.89
N LEU A 21 10.72 0.38 -13.03
CA LEU A 21 9.53 0.00 -13.82
C LEU A 21 8.24 0.52 -13.19
N GLY A 22 8.13 0.50 -11.86
CA GLY A 22 6.98 1.05 -11.15
C GLY A 22 6.79 2.54 -11.41
N ASP A 23 7.87 3.32 -11.35
CA ASP A 23 7.86 4.76 -11.61
C ASP A 23 7.47 5.07 -13.06
N ALA A 24 8.12 4.41 -14.04
CA ALA A 24 7.76 4.58 -15.45
C ALA A 24 6.30 4.22 -15.74
N LEU A 25 5.76 3.20 -15.08
CA LEU A 25 4.35 2.84 -15.23
C LEU A 25 3.40 3.83 -14.53
N ARG A 26 3.79 4.44 -13.40
CA ARG A 26 3.01 5.52 -12.78
C ARG A 26 2.96 6.75 -13.67
N GLU A 27 4.08 7.12 -14.30
CA GLU A 27 4.13 8.21 -15.29
C GLU A 27 3.17 7.93 -16.47
N LEU A 28 3.19 6.69 -17.00
CA LEU A 28 2.27 6.28 -18.05
C LEU A 28 0.80 6.35 -17.60
N VAL A 29 0.49 5.92 -16.37
CA VAL A 29 -0.87 6.00 -15.81
C VAL A 29 -1.34 7.44 -15.64
N ASP A 30 -0.49 8.35 -15.16
CA ASP A 30 -0.81 9.79 -15.06
C ASP A 30 -1.09 10.38 -16.45
N ALA A 31 -0.21 10.12 -17.42
CA ALA A 31 -0.39 10.57 -18.79
C ALA A 31 -1.69 10.03 -19.42
N ALA A 32 -1.97 8.74 -19.25
CA ALA A 32 -3.17 8.10 -19.80
C ALA A 32 -4.48 8.66 -19.23
N VAL A 33 -4.48 9.10 -17.97
CA VAL A 33 -5.67 9.68 -17.32
C VAL A 33 -5.87 11.16 -17.68
N ARG A 34 -4.79 11.86 -18.09
CA ARG A 34 -4.81 13.32 -18.33
C ARG A 34 -4.76 13.72 -19.79
N THR A 35 -4.49 12.79 -20.69
CA THR A 35 -4.28 13.07 -22.11
C THR A 35 -5.57 13.51 -22.81
N GLU A 36 -5.42 14.43 -23.77
CA GLU A 36 -6.45 14.85 -24.72
C GLU A 36 -5.97 14.69 -26.18
N VAL A 37 -5.00 13.79 -26.40
CA VAL A 37 -4.56 13.42 -27.76
C VAL A 37 -5.71 12.81 -28.56
N ASP A 38 -5.59 12.82 -29.88
CA ASP A 38 -6.63 12.31 -30.77
C ASP A 38 -6.84 10.78 -30.68
N ASP A 39 -7.96 10.33 -31.25
CA ASP A 39 -8.37 8.91 -31.24
C ASP A 39 -7.34 7.98 -31.89
N ALA A 40 -6.59 8.46 -32.89
CA ALA A 40 -5.59 7.64 -33.57
C ALA A 40 -4.38 7.39 -32.66
N GLU A 41 -3.94 8.43 -31.94
CA GLU A 41 -2.88 8.30 -30.95
C GLU A 41 -3.31 7.45 -29.76
N LEU A 42 -4.55 7.58 -29.28
CA LEU A 42 -5.11 6.69 -28.24
C LEU A 42 -5.07 5.22 -28.67
N ALA A 43 -5.43 4.92 -29.92
CA ALA A 43 -5.39 3.58 -30.47
C ALA A 43 -3.94 3.05 -30.55
N ALA A 44 -2.99 3.88 -30.99
CA ALA A 44 -1.58 3.53 -31.06
C ALA A 44 -0.98 3.24 -29.67
N ALA A 45 -1.26 4.11 -28.69
CA ALA A 45 -0.83 3.93 -27.30
C ALA A 45 -1.40 2.63 -26.70
N ALA A 46 -2.66 2.29 -27.00
CA ALA A 46 -3.26 1.04 -26.55
C ALA A 46 -2.59 -0.21 -27.14
N VAL A 47 -2.10 -0.16 -28.39
CA VAL A 47 -1.31 -1.24 -28.99
C VAL A 47 0.04 -1.37 -28.26
N ALA A 48 0.77 -0.26 -28.10
CA ALA A 48 2.06 -0.27 -27.41
C ALA A 48 1.96 -0.79 -25.97
N ALA A 49 0.91 -0.40 -25.24
CA ALA A 49 0.65 -0.91 -23.89
C ALA A 49 0.41 -2.42 -23.86
N ARG A 50 -0.31 -2.99 -24.85
CA ARG A 50 -0.53 -4.44 -24.96
C ARG A 50 0.75 -5.18 -25.29
N GLU A 51 1.61 -4.63 -26.15
CA GLU A 51 2.91 -5.19 -26.47
C GLU A 51 3.84 -5.21 -25.25
N LEU A 52 3.89 -4.12 -24.49
CA LEU A 52 4.61 -4.06 -23.23
C LEU A 52 4.08 -5.10 -22.23
N ALA A 53 2.75 -5.20 -22.09
CA ALA A 53 2.15 -6.21 -21.23
C ALA A 53 2.48 -7.65 -21.67
N ALA A 54 2.52 -7.92 -22.98
CA ALA A 54 2.93 -9.22 -23.52
C ALA A 54 4.39 -9.55 -23.15
N ARG A 55 5.31 -8.57 -23.28
CA ARG A 55 6.72 -8.71 -22.87
C ARG A 55 6.85 -9.04 -21.38
N LEU A 56 6.10 -8.33 -20.51
CA LEU A 56 6.14 -8.55 -19.06
C LEU A 56 5.53 -9.91 -18.65
N ARG A 57 4.50 -10.39 -19.38
CA ARG A 57 3.82 -11.65 -19.06
C ARG A 57 4.59 -12.91 -19.46
N THR A 58 5.68 -12.78 -20.24
CA THR A 58 6.57 -13.90 -20.62
C THR A 58 7.00 -14.76 -19.44
N ARG A 59 7.09 -14.15 -18.25
CA ARG A 59 7.27 -14.85 -16.98
C ARG A 59 6.43 -14.21 -15.89
N SER A 60 5.35 -14.89 -15.50
CA SER A 60 4.40 -14.42 -14.49
C SER A 60 4.43 -15.28 -13.23
N ARG A 61 4.06 -14.68 -12.10
CA ARG A 61 3.81 -15.39 -10.85
C ARG A 61 2.37 -15.92 -10.84
N GLY A 62 2.13 -17.03 -10.14
CA GLY A 62 0.78 -17.47 -9.80
C GLY A 62 0.09 -16.51 -8.82
N LEU A 63 -1.25 -16.56 -8.74
CA LEU A 63 -2.05 -15.64 -7.91
C LEU A 63 -1.70 -15.69 -6.42
N HIS A 64 -1.26 -16.84 -5.92
CA HIS A 64 -0.90 -17.03 -4.52
C HIS A 64 0.61 -17.00 -4.27
N GLU A 65 1.44 -16.83 -5.30
CA GLU A 65 2.89 -16.82 -5.14
C GLU A 65 3.38 -15.46 -4.62
N ILE A 66 4.10 -15.47 -3.51
CA ILE A 66 4.73 -14.27 -2.94
C ILE A 66 5.87 -13.79 -3.85
N ALA A 67 5.93 -12.48 -4.09
CA ALA A 67 6.97 -11.91 -4.93
C ALA A 67 8.35 -12.11 -4.31
N ARG A 68 9.34 -12.49 -5.13
CA ARG A 68 10.72 -12.70 -4.66
C ARG A 68 11.38 -11.43 -4.10
N VAL A 69 10.88 -10.25 -4.47
CA VAL A 69 11.32 -8.94 -3.95
C VAL A 69 10.71 -8.55 -2.61
N ASP A 70 9.58 -9.17 -2.25
CA ASP A 70 8.94 -8.98 -0.95
C ASP A 70 9.81 -9.61 0.12
N ASP A 71 9.95 -8.95 1.26
CA ASP A 71 10.71 -9.47 2.39
C ASP A 71 9.75 -10.01 3.46
N PRO A 72 9.72 -11.33 3.70
CA PRO A 72 8.84 -11.93 4.69
C PRO A 72 9.22 -11.59 6.14
N GLU A 73 10.48 -11.23 6.43
CA GLU A 73 10.93 -10.88 7.79
C GLU A 73 10.43 -9.49 8.18
N THR A 74 10.55 -8.53 7.26
CA THR A 74 10.09 -7.16 7.46
C THR A 74 8.65 -6.94 7.00
N GLY A 75 7.98 -7.95 6.44
CA GLY A 75 6.61 -7.88 5.91
C GLY A 75 6.44 -6.89 4.74
N GLU A 76 7.54 -6.50 4.09
CA GLU A 76 7.56 -5.47 3.05
C GLU A 76 7.01 -6.03 1.73
N ARG A 77 5.96 -5.40 1.20
CA ARG A 77 5.27 -5.82 -0.03
C ARG A 77 5.54 -4.82 -1.16
N TRP A 78 6.44 -5.16 -2.06
CA TRP A 78 6.92 -4.28 -3.12
C TRP A 78 5.91 -4.02 -4.24
N TYR A 79 4.88 -4.84 -4.32
CA TYR A 79 3.74 -4.66 -5.23
C TYR A 79 2.43 -4.33 -4.48
N SER A 80 2.53 -3.89 -3.22
CA SER A 80 1.37 -3.40 -2.47
C SER A 80 0.63 -2.32 -3.27
N PRO A 81 -0.72 -2.34 -3.33
CA PRO A 81 -1.49 -1.31 -4.01
C PRO A 81 -1.53 0.02 -3.23
N VAL A 82 -0.87 0.12 -2.07
CA VAL A 82 -0.92 1.31 -1.21
C VAL A 82 0.41 2.05 -1.12
N TYR A 83 1.52 1.30 -1.09
CA TYR A 83 2.87 1.85 -0.86
C TYR A 83 3.96 1.17 -1.70
N GLY A 84 3.62 0.14 -2.47
CA GLY A 84 4.61 -0.72 -3.11
C GLY A 84 5.34 0.02 -4.24
N PRO A 85 6.68 0.18 -4.19
CA PRO A 85 7.41 0.93 -5.21
C PRO A 85 7.23 0.36 -6.63
N GLY A 86 7.05 -0.96 -6.77
CA GLY A 86 6.79 -1.61 -8.06
C GLY A 86 5.32 -1.64 -8.49
N SER A 87 4.41 -1.00 -7.75
CA SER A 87 2.98 -1.00 -8.05
C SER A 87 2.56 0.31 -8.73
N PRO A 88 2.07 0.28 -9.99
CA PRO A 88 1.66 1.48 -10.70
C PRO A 88 0.32 2.05 -10.23
N VAL A 89 -0.42 1.29 -9.42
CA VAL A 89 -1.69 1.73 -8.83
C VAL A 89 -1.52 2.26 -7.41
N ALA A 90 -0.33 2.14 -6.84
CA ALA A 90 -0.07 2.66 -5.51
C ALA A 90 0.19 4.18 -5.58
N PRO A 91 -0.50 4.98 -4.75
CA PRO A 91 -0.03 6.33 -4.44
C PRO A 91 1.42 6.25 -3.94
N PRO A 92 2.27 7.25 -4.21
CA PRO A 92 3.67 7.25 -3.80
C PRO A 92 3.81 7.54 -2.30
N LEU A 93 3.18 6.72 -1.46
CA LEU A 93 3.20 6.84 -0.01
C LEU A 93 4.57 6.42 0.53
N VAL A 94 5.25 7.36 1.20
CA VAL A 94 6.46 7.08 1.98
C VAL A 94 6.06 6.97 3.44
N ALA A 95 6.11 5.76 3.98
CA ALA A 95 5.72 5.49 5.36
C ALA A 95 6.94 5.18 6.24
N SER A 96 6.90 5.67 7.48
CA SER A 96 7.85 5.36 8.54
C SER A 96 7.12 5.04 9.84
N ASP A 97 7.84 4.47 10.80
CA ASP A 97 7.30 4.15 12.12
C ASP A 97 8.40 4.16 13.17
N THR A 98 7.97 4.24 14.42
CA THR A 98 8.83 4.22 15.61
C THR A 98 8.41 3.06 16.53
N PRO A 99 9.35 2.48 17.30
CA PRO A 99 9.07 1.30 18.15
C PRO A 99 8.01 1.51 19.23
N ASP A 100 7.66 2.76 19.55
CA ASP A 100 6.60 3.13 20.49
C ASP A 100 5.18 2.96 19.90
N GLY A 101 5.05 2.50 18.65
CA GLY A 101 3.76 2.26 18.02
C GLY A 101 3.17 3.47 17.31
N THR A 102 4.00 4.46 16.98
CA THR A 102 3.62 5.58 16.09
C THR A 102 4.03 5.25 14.66
N ALA A 103 3.14 5.51 13.70
CA ALA A 103 3.45 5.44 12.27
C ALA A 103 3.08 6.74 11.57
N THR A 104 3.88 7.13 10.57
CA THR A 104 3.60 8.28 9.71
C THR A 104 3.63 7.89 8.24
N GLY A 105 2.92 8.65 7.42
CA GLY A 105 2.89 8.49 5.97
C GLY A 105 2.88 9.84 5.29
N ARG A 106 3.75 10.03 4.29
CA ARG A 106 3.75 11.23 3.43
C ARG A 106 3.39 10.87 2.01
N VAL A 107 2.48 11.61 1.42
CA VAL A 107 2.01 11.35 0.06
C VAL A 107 1.47 12.61 -0.60
N THR A 108 1.74 12.77 -1.90
CA THR A 108 1.05 13.71 -2.76
C THR A 108 0.23 12.91 -3.76
N VAL A 109 -1.09 13.01 -3.69
CA VAL A 109 -1.99 12.17 -4.50
C VAL A 109 -2.30 12.84 -5.83
N GLY A 110 -2.02 12.16 -6.94
CA GLY A 110 -2.21 12.65 -8.31
C GLY A 110 -3.57 12.31 -8.92
N LYS A 111 -3.76 12.77 -10.17
CA LYS A 111 -5.00 12.61 -10.95
C LYS A 111 -5.52 11.17 -11.08
N PRO A 112 -4.69 10.12 -11.20
CA PRO A 112 -5.18 8.73 -11.28
C PRO A 112 -6.03 8.26 -10.09
N HIS A 113 -6.02 8.99 -8.97
CA HIS A 113 -6.74 8.68 -7.75
C HIS A 113 -7.89 9.66 -7.46
N GLU A 114 -8.32 10.43 -8.47
CA GLU A 114 -9.44 11.35 -8.36
C GLU A 114 -10.75 10.60 -8.09
N GLY A 115 -11.56 11.15 -7.19
CA GLY A 115 -12.96 10.76 -7.02
C GLY A 115 -13.86 11.85 -7.58
N PRO A 116 -14.36 12.77 -6.73
CA PRO A 116 -14.94 14.00 -7.23
C PRO A 116 -13.90 14.86 -7.96
N PRO A 117 -14.30 15.73 -8.90
CA PRO A 117 -13.37 16.62 -9.61
C PRO A 117 -12.46 17.41 -8.67
N GLY A 118 -11.15 17.29 -8.86
CA GLY A 118 -10.11 17.96 -8.07
C GLY A 118 -9.85 17.37 -6.68
N LEU A 119 -10.57 16.30 -6.28
CA LEU A 119 -10.49 15.71 -4.94
C LEU A 119 -10.00 14.26 -4.99
N VAL A 120 -9.25 13.87 -3.98
CA VAL A 120 -8.86 12.47 -3.74
C VAL A 120 -10.12 11.64 -3.51
N HIS A 121 -10.22 10.48 -4.16
CA HIS A 121 -11.30 9.55 -3.92
C HIS A 121 -11.33 9.10 -2.45
N GLY A 122 -12.50 9.13 -1.80
CA GLY A 122 -12.62 8.78 -0.38
C GLY A 122 -12.08 7.38 -0.05
N GLY A 123 -12.28 6.41 -0.94
CA GLY A 123 -11.69 5.08 -0.82
C GLY A 123 -10.15 5.03 -0.86
N VAL A 124 -9.49 5.96 -1.58
CA VAL A 124 -8.03 6.08 -1.56
C VAL A 124 -7.57 6.64 -0.22
N VAL A 125 -8.26 7.67 0.31
CA VAL A 125 -8.00 8.18 1.67
C VAL A 125 -8.15 7.08 2.72
N ALA A 126 -9.23 6.29 2.66
CA ALA A 126 -9.45 5.17 3.57
C ALA A 126 -8.34 4.12 3.48
N THR A 127 -7.89 3.81 2.25
CA THR A 127 -6.78 2.86 2.00
C THR A 127 -5.46 3.35 2.61
N LEU A 128 -5.15 4.64 2.49
CA LEU A 128 -3.95 5.24 3.09
C LEU A 128 -4.02 5.21 4.62
N LEU A 129 -5.17 5.55 5.20
CA LEU A 129 -5.41 5.52 6.64
C LEU A 129 -5.30 4.09 7.21
N ASP A 130 -5.95 3.10 6.57
CA ASP A 130 -5.83 1.69 6.95
C ASP A 130 -4.37 1.23 6.97
N HIS A 131 -3.57 1.64 5.97
CA HIS A 131 -2.17 1.26 5.91
C HIS A 131 -1.33 1.81 7.07
N VAL A 132 -1.47 3.10 7.41
CA VAL A 132 -0.71 3.67 8.53
C VAL A 132 -1.18 3.12 9.89
N LEU A 133 -2.47 2.81 10.04
CA LEU A 133 -3.00 2.12 11.21
C LEU A 133 -2.38 0.72 11.35
N ALA A 134 -2.41 -0.09 10.29
CA ALA A 134 -1.79 -1.41 10.32
C ALA A 134 -0.27 -1.32 10.61
N ARG A 135 0.39 -0.28 10.11
CA ARG A 135 1.81 -0.04 10.36
C ARG A 135 2.10 0.33 11.81
N SER A 136 1.26 1.13 12.47
CA SER A 136 1.43 1.51 13.88
C SER A 136 1.36 0.27 14.80
N LEU A 137 0.45 -0.66 14.52
CA LEU A 137 0.39 -1.95 15.22
C LEU A 137 1.65 -2.79 15.03
N ARG A 138 2.13 -2.88 13.78
CA ARG A 138 3.35 -3.64 13.45
C ARG A 138 4.58 -3.09 14.17
N ALA A 139 4.69 -1.77 14.23
CA ALA A 139 5.77 -1.08 14.95
C ALA A 139 5.76 -1.40 16.46
N ALA A 140 4.57 -1.51 17.05
CA ALA A 140 4.37 -1.98 18.44
C ALA A 140 4.52 -3.51 18.62
N GLY A 141 5.02 -4.24 17.63
CA GLY A 141 5.21 -5.70 17.68
C GLY A 141 3.91 -6.50 17.66
N ARG A 142 2.80 -5.88 17.25
CA ARG A 142 1.49 -6.52 17.10
C ARG A 142 1.20 -6.81 15.63
N GLY A 143 0.31 -7.77 15.40
CA GLY A 143 -0.18 -8.12 14.08
C GLY A 143 -1.68 -8.33 14.12
N GLY A 144 -2.34 -8.29 12.97
CA GLY A 144 -3.76 -8.56 12.88
C GLY A 144 -4.33 -8.15 11.54
N LEU A 145 -5.47 -8.74 11.19
CA LEU A 145 -6.27 -8.29 10.07
C LEU A 145 -7.19 -7.17 10.53
N THR A 146 -7.43 -6.19 9.67
CA THR A 146 -8.45 -5.15 9.89
C THR A 146 -9.82 -5.84 10.01
N ALA A 147 -10.43 -5.74 11.19
CA ALA A 147 -11.76 -6.26 11.47
C ALA A 147 -12.85 -5.19 11.27
N SER A 148 -12.55 -3.94 11.60
CA SER A 148 -13.37 -2.79 11.23
C SER A 148 -12.51 -1.55 11.00
N LEU A 149 -12.98 -0.69 10.10
CA LEU A 149 -12.40 0.61 9.82
C LEU A 149 -13.52 1.64 9.72
N THR A 150 -13.51 2.62 10.61
CA THR A 150 -14.41 3.77 10.57
C THR A 150 -13.62 4.99 10.12
N VAL A 151 -14.04 5.64 9.05
CA VAL A 151 -13.39 6.86 8.54
C VAL A 151 -14.37 8.03 8.60
N THR A 152 -13.94 9.12 9.23
CA THR A 152 -14.69 10.38 9.26
C THR A 152 -14.00 11.40 8.35
N TYR A 153 -14.66 11.78 7.26
CA TYR A 153 -14.20 12.83 6.35
C TYR A 153 -14.65 14.19 6.88
N ARG A 154 -13.71 14.96 7.42
CA ARG A 154 -13.98 16.27 8.02
C ARG A 154 -14.00 17.38 6.96
N ARG A 155 -13.11 17.28 5.96
CA ARG A 155 -12.93 18.28 4.89
C ARG A 155 -12.52 17.60 3.58
N PRO A 156 -12.73 18.26 2.42
CA PRO A 156 -12.21 17.78 1.15
C PRO A 156 -10.69 17.58 1.19
N VAL A 157 -10.22 16.50 0.57
CA VAL A 157 -8.79 16.26 0.37
C VAL A 157 -8.49 16.56 -1.10
N HIS A 158 -7.72 17.62 -1.35
CA HIS A 158 -7.41 18.07 -2.71
C HIS A 158 -6.27 17.25 -3.33
N LEU A 159 -6.36 17.01 -4.64
CA LEU A 159 -5.26 16.44 -5.42
C LEU A 159 -4.05 17.39 -5.44
N GLY A 160 -2.85 16.84 -5.55
CA GLY A 160 -1.61 17.61 -5.68
C GLY A 160 -1.13 18.33 -4.41
N VAL A 161 -1.89 18.26 -3.31
CA VAL A 161 -1.49 18.79 -2.00
C VAL A 161 -0.62 17.75 -1.28
N PRO A 162 0.55 18.13 -0.71
CA PRO A 162 1.31 17.26 0.17
C PRO A 162 0.53 16.94 1.46
N LEU A 163 0.36 15.66 1.74
CA LEU A 163 -0.42 15.16 2.88
C LEU A 163 0.47 14.43 3.87
N LEU A 164 0.19 14.62 5.15
CA LEU A 164 0.77 13.87 6.26
C LEU A 164 -0.32 13.05 6.95
N LEU A 165 -0.06 11.75 7.08
CA LEU A 165 -0.82 10.82 7.89
C LEU A 165 -0.04 10.51 9.17
N THR A 166 -0.74 10.42 10.30
CA THR A 166 -0.16 9.97 11.58
C THR A 166 -1.11 8.96 12.19
N ALA A 167 -0.58 7.84 12.68
CA ALA A 167 -1.34 6.79 13.34
C ALA A 167 -0.66 6.38 14.64
N GLU A 168 -1.48 6.09 15.65
CA GLU A 168 -1.05 5.66 16.97
C GLU A 168 -1.85 4.42 17.39
N MET A 169 -1.16 3.44 17.97
CA MET A 169 -1.81 2.26 18.53
C MET A 169 -2.60 2.64 19.79
N GLY A 170 -3.82 2.12 19.90
CA GLY A 170 -4.66 2.23 21.08
C GLY A 170 -4.59 1.02 22.01
N GLU A 171 -5.70 0.73 22.69
CA GLU A 171 -5.81 -0.35 23.65
C GLU A 171 -5.78 -1.74 22.99
N THR A 172 -5.17 -2.69 23.68
CA THR A 172 -5.21 -4.13 23.33
C THR A 172 -5.94 -4.93 24.40
N VAL A 173 -7.00 -5.64 23.99
CA VAL A 173 -7.77 -6.56 24.83
C VAL A 173 -7.78 -7.95 24.19
N GLY A 174 -7.00 -8.87 24.76
CA GLY A 174 -6.81 -10.21 24.22
C GLY A 174 -6.18 -10.17 22.82
N ARG A 175 -6.94 -10.56 21.78
CA ARG A 175 -6.48 -10.55 20.37
C ARG A 175 -6.92 -9.31 19.60
N ARG A 176 -7.61 -8.37 20.24
CA ARG A 176 -8.16 -7.17 19.64
C ARG A 176 -7.29 -5.98 19.98
N THR A 177 -6.88 -5.22 18.97
CA THR A 177 -6.10 -3.99 19.14
C THR A 177 -6.78 -2.87 18.38
N THR A 178 -7.00 -1.74 19.05
CA THR A 178 -7.51 -0.52 18.42
C THR A 178 -6.35 0.37 17.95
N ALA A 179 -6.59 1.26 17.00
CA ALA A 179 -5.67 2.31 16.61
C ALA A 179 -6.43 3.50 16.00
N HIS A 180 -5.83 4.67 16.10
CA HIS A 180 -6.38 5.91 15.57
C HIS A 180 -5.41 6.55 14.59
N ALA A 181 -5.94 7.18 13.55
CA ALA A 181 -5.14 7.91 12.57
C ALA A 181 -5.80 9.21 12.16
N ARG A 182 -4.99 10.18 11.75
CA ARG A 182 -5.42 11.44 11.15
C ARG A 182 -4.64 11.72 9.87
N LEU A 183 -5.29 12.42 8.96
CA LEU A 183 -4.73 12.94 7.72
C LEU A 183 -4.90 14.46 7.70
N VAL A 184 -3.80 15.15 7.44
CA VAL A 184 -3.70 16.61 7.37
C VAL A 184 -2.96 17.01 6.09
N ALA A 185 -3.14 18.25 5.63
CA ALA A 185 -2.21 18.84 4.68
C ALA A 185 -0.94 19.29 5.42
N GLU A 186 0.24 19.16 4.80
CA GLU A 186 1.51 19.52 5.46
C GLU A 186 1.64 21.02 5.74
N ASP A 187 0.99 21.87 4.96
CA ASP A 187 0.98 23.33 5.11
C ASP A 187 0.00 23.83 6.18
N THR A 188 -1.05 23.06 6.49
CA THR A 188 -2.02 23.33 7.57
C THR A 188 -2.17 22.13 8.51
N PRO A 189 -1.11 21.73 9.25
CA PRO A 189 -1.09 20.49 10.04
C PRO A 189 -2.07 20.47 11.22
N GLU A 190 -2.60 21.62 11.63
CA GLU A 190 -3.64 21.76 12.65
C GLU A 190 -5.05 21.43 12.12
N VAL A 191 -5.23 21.39 10.80
CA VAL A 191 -6.53 21.14 10.15
C VAL A 191 -6.66 19.67 9.76
N VAL A 192 -7.44 18.92 10.53
CA VAL A 192 -7.78 17.53 10.19
C VAL A 192 -8.71 17.49 8.98
N LEU A 193 -8.28 16.79 7.93
CA LEU A 193 -9.06 16.56 6.72
C LEU A 193 -9.87 15.27 6.81
N ALA A 194 -9.25 14.21 7.33
CA ALA A 194 -9.90 12.95 7.64
C ALA A 194 -9.25 12.28 8.86
N GLU A 195 -10.02 11.45 9.55
CA GLU A 195 -9.57 10.65 10.68
C GLU A 195 -10.13 9.23 10.56
N ALA A 196 -9.46 8.26 11.17
CA ALA A 196 -9.88 6.88 11.17
C ALA A 196 -9.69 6.21 12.53
N GLU A 197 -10.60 5.31 12.85
CA GLU A 197 -10.49 4.34 13.95
C GLU A 197 -10.50 2.93 13.37
N GLY A 198 -9.46 2.16 13.69
CA GLY A 198 -9.30 0.78 13.25
C GLY A 198 -9.40 -0.19 14.41
N LEU A 199 -10.11 -1.30 14.21
CA LEU A 199 -10.03 -2.48 15.06
C LEU A 199 -9.32 -3.59 14.29
N PHE A 200 -8.26 -4.12 14.87
CA PHE A 200 -7.48 -5.22 14.30
C PHE A 200 -7.61 -6.46 15.17
N VAL A 201 -7.63 -7.62 14.52
CA VAL A 201 -7.74 -8.91 15.21
C VAL A 201 -6.59 -9.81 14.80
N ALA A 202 -5.75 -10.20 15.78
CA ALA A 202 -4.71 -11.19 15.59
C ALA A 202 -5.32 -12.57 15.32
N LEU A 203 -4.89 -13.20 14.23
CA LEU A 203 -5.31 -14.57 13.91
C LEU A 203 -4.68 -15.55 14.91
N ARG A 204 -5.44 -16.60 15.24
CA ARG A 204 -4.85 -17.78 15.89
C ARG A 204 -3.95 -18.49 14.88
N ALA A 205 -2.92 -19.20 15.36
CA ALA A 205 -1.96 -19.88 14.51
C ALA A 205 -2.63 -20.83 13.48
N GLU A 206 -3.59 -21.64 13.92
CA GLU A 206 -4.37 -22.53 13.04
C GLU A 206 -5.13 -21.76 11.96
N GLN A 207 -5.80 -20.66 12.33
CA GLN A 207 -6.54 -19.83 11.38
C GLN A 207 -5.60 -19.11 10.39
N ALA A 208 -4.42 -18.70 10.84
CA ALA A 208 -3.41 -18.11 9.96
C ALA A 208 -2.87 -19.15 8.96
N ALA A 209 -2.62 -20.38 9.42
CA ALA A 209 -2.20 -21.47 8.56
C ALA A 209 -3.25 -21.77 7.48
N ASP A 210 -4.53 -21.76 7.82
CA ASP A 210 -5.63 -21.95 6.86
C ASP A 210 -5.70 -20.80 5.84
N VAL A 211 -5.75 -19.55 6.32
CA VAL A 211 -5.87 -18.34 5.47
C VAL A 211 -4.71 -18.22 4.49
N PHE A 212 -3.49 -18.57 4.91
CA PHE A 212 -2.29 -18.41 4.11
C PHE A 212 -1.77 -19.71 3.51
N SER A 213 -2.49 -20.82 3.65
CA SER A 213 -2.12 -22.15 3.13
C SER A 213 -1.75 -22.13 1.65
N ALA A 214 -2.49 -21.36 0.84
CA ALA A 214 -2.25 -21.25 -0.59
C ALA A 214 -0.97 -20.46 -0.96
N THR A 215 -0.39 -19.70 -0.03
CA THR A 215 0.74 -18.80 -0.32
C THR A 215 2.11 -19.50 -0.35
N GLY A 216 2.16 -20.76 0.09
CA GLY A 216 3.36 -21.60 0.05
C GLY A 216 4.52 -21.12 0.94
N ARG A 217 4.29 -20.17 1.86
CA ARG A 217 5.28 -19.69 2.85
C ARG A 217 4.60 -19.37 4.18
N ASP A 218 5.35 -19.45 5.26
CA ASP A 218 4.91 -18.99 6.57
C ASP A 218 4.78 -17.45 6.58
N VAL A 219 3.72 -16.94 7.21
CA VAL A 219 3.34 -15.51 7.18
C VAL A 219 3.27 -14.98 8.60
N GLY A 220 4.41 -14.95 9.28
CA GLY A 220 4.54 -14.57 10.70
C GLY A 220 4.14 -13.12 11.04
N ALA A 221 3.83 -12.27 10.05
CA ALA A 221 3.42 -10.89 10.27
C ALA A 221 1.97 -10.73 10.80
N TRP A 222 1.17 -11.80 10.81
CA TRP A 222 -0.29 -11.74 11.07
C TRP A 222 -0.74 -12.55 12.30
N THR A 223 0.21 -13.14 13.02
CA THR A 223 -0.04 -13.97 14.20
C THR A 223 0.30 -13.20 15.48
N THR A 224 -0.24 -13.65 16.61
CA THR A 224 0.21 -13.17 17.92
C THR A 224 1.68 -13.56 18.11
N ARG A 225 2.59 -12.59 18.23
CA ARG A 225 3.92 -12.85 18.79
C ARG A 225 3.70 -13.25 20.26
N SER A 226 4.02 -14.50 20.57
CA SER A 226 4.03 -15.06 21.92
C SER A 226 5.00 -14.32 22.82
#